data_AF-A0A5K1FVN5-F1
#
_entry.id   AF-A0A5K1FVN5-F1
#
_cell.length_a   1.000
_cell.length_b   1.000
_cell.length_c   1.000
_cell.angle_alpha   90.00
_cell.angle_beta   90.00
_cell.angle_gamma   90.00
#
_symmetry.space_group_name_H-M   'P 1'
#
loop_
_entity.id
_entity.type
_entity.pdbx_description
1 polymer ?
#
loop_
_entity_poly.entity_id
_entity_poly.type
_entity_poly.pdbx_seq_one_letter_code
_entity_poly.pdbx_strand_id
1 'polypeptide(L)' 'ECCICLAKYKAKEDIRELPCSHLFHLKCVDQWLRIISSCPLCKQHLQD' A
#
# COMPACT_ATOMS: atom_id res chain seq x y z
N GLU A 1 -9.65 -2.58 4.00
CA GLU A 1 -8.74 -2.81 5.14
C GLU A 1 -7.33 -2.81 4.60
N CYS A 2 -6.37 -2.22 5.30
CA CYS A 2 -4.98 -2.19 4.86
C CYS A 2 -4.31 -3.52 5.18
N CYS A 3 -3.90 -4.31 4.17
CA CYS A 3 -3.26 -5.62 4.41
C CYS A 3 -1.88 -5.54 5.09
N ILE A 4 -1.28 -4.35 5.19
CA ILE A 4 0.03 -4.17 5.84
C ILE A 4 -0.13 -4.11 7.36
N CYS A 5 -1.10 -3.33 7.85
CA CYS A 5 -1.33 -3.15 9.29
C CYS A 5 -2.61 -3.83 9.81
N LEU A 6 -3.37 -4.48 8.93
CA LEU A 6 -4.65 -5.14 9.20
C LEU A 6 -5.70 -4.21 9.84
N ALA A 7 -5.59 -2.90 9.60
CA ALA A 7 -6.51 -1.88 10.13
C ALA A 7 -7.48 -1.40 9.05
N LYS A 8 -8.73 -1.14 9.47
CA LYS A 8 -9.75 -0.53 8.61
C LYS A 8 -9.39 0.92 8.30
N TYR A 9 -9.70 1.35 7.07
CA TYR A 9 -9.56 2.74 6.66
C TYR A 9 -10.55 3.62 7.41
N LYS A 10 -10.06 4.74 7.95
CA LYS A 10 -10.88 5.75 8.62
C LYS A 10 -10.96 7.03 7.80
N ALA A 11 -12.06 7.77 7.98
CA ALA A 11 -12.18 9.10 7.42
C ALA A 11 -11.03 9.99 7.94
N LYS A 12 -10.34 10.69 7.02
CA LYS A 12 -9.12 11.49 7.24
C LYS A 12 -7.78 10.73 7.26
N GLU A 13 -7.74 9.44 6.95
CA GLU A 13 -6.46 8.76 6.74
C GLU A 13 -5.99 8.92 5.29
N ASP A 14 -4.70 9.18 5.12
CA ASP A 14 -4.08 9.18 3.79
C ASP A 14 -3.96 7.73 3.29
N ILE A 15 -4.53 7.50 2.11
CA ILE A 15 -4.53 6.23 1.40
C ILE A 15 -3.90 6.46 0.03
N ARG A 16 -3.14 5.49 -0.42
CA ARG A 16 -2.47 5.49 -1.71
C ARG A 16 -2.91 4.28 -2.50
N GLU A 17 -3.27 4.54 -3.75
CA GLU A 17 -3.54 3.51 -4.75
C GLU A 17 -2.25 3.20 -5.51
N LEU A 18 -1.96 1.92 -5.67
CA LEU A 18 -0.87 1.44 -6.53
C LEU A 18 -1.38 1.23 -7.97
N PRO A 19 -0.51 1.23 -8.99
CA PRO A 19 -0.89 0.97 -10.39
C PRO A 19 -1.57 -0.40 -10.62
N CYS A 20 -1.42 -1.34 -9.70
CA CYS A 20 -2.16 -2.61 -9.68
C CYS A 20 -3.57 -2.50 -9.05
N SER A 21 -4.11 -1.28 -8.91
CA SER A 21 -5.41 -0.93 -8.28
C SER A 21 -5.58 -1.34 -6.82
N HIS A 22 -4.48 -1.65 -6.12
CA HIS A 22 -4.54 -1.98 -4.69
C HIS A 22 -4.36 -0.73 -3.82
N LEU A 23 -5.22 -0.60 -2.82
CA LEU A 23 -5.23 0.52 -1.88
C LEU A 23 -4.55 0.13 -0.58
N PHE A 24 -3.76 1.05 -0.03
CA PHE A 24 -3.05 0.91 1.25
C PHE A 24 -2.96 2.25 1.95
N HIS A 25 -2.83 2.26 3.28
CA HIS A 25 -2.47 3.49 3.99
C HIS A 25 -1.15 4.04 3.43
N LEU A 26 -1.12 5.34 3.16
CA LEU A 26 0.05 6.02 2.59
C LEU A 26 1.30 5.72 3.42
N LYS A 27 1.21 5.86 4.76
CA LYS A 27 2.33 5.52 5.67
C LYS A 27 2.77 4.06 5.56
N CYS A 28 1.84 3.13 5.48
CA CYS A 28 2.14 1.71 5.44
C CYS A 28 2.83 1.32 4.13
N VAL A 29 2.27 1.76 3.00
CA VAL A 29 2.84 1.44 1.70
C VAL A 29 4.16 2.19 1.48
N ASP A 30 4.32 3.42 1.96
CA ASP A 30 5.57 4.15 1.85
C ASP A 30 6.71 3.43 2.59
N GLN A 31 6.45 2.94 3.81
CA GLN A 31 7.43 2.15 4.57
C GLN A 31 7.76 0.83 3.87
N TRP A 32 6.76 0.17 3.29
CA TRP A 32 6.96 -1.06 2.52
C TRP A 32 7.82 -0.81 1.27
N LEU A 33 7.51 0.24 0.50
CA LEU A 33 8.21 0.58 -0.74
C LEU A 33 9.66 1.03 -0.55
N ARG A 34 10.00 1.53 0.65
CA ARG A 34 11.40 1.81 1.03
C ARG A 34 12.24 0.55 1.17
N ILE A 35 11.61 -0.60 1.45
CA ILE A 35 12.29 -1.89 1.60
C ILE A 35 12.18 -2.70 0.31
N ILE A 36 10.97 -2.76 -0.27
CA ILE A 36 10.69 -3.55 -1.46
C ILE A 36 9.70 -2.82 -2.36
N SER A 37 10.09 -2.54 -3.60
CA SER A 37 9.30 -1.76 -4.56
C SER A 37 8.21 -2.59 -5.26
N SER A 38 7.42 -3.34 -4.50
CA SER A 38 6.38 -4.24 -5.02
C SER A 38 5.10 -4.18 -4.19
N CYS A 39 3.97 -4.51 -4.81
CA CYS A 39 2.68 -4.55 -4.13
C CYS A 39 2.64 -5.65 -3.04
N PRO A 40 2.21 -5.34 -1.80
CA PRO A 40 2.07 -6.34 -0.74
C PRO A 40 1.04 -7.44 -1.03
N LEU A 41 -0.02 -7.15 -1.81
CA LEU A 41 -1.06 -8.13 -2.15
C LEU A 41 -0.67 -9.02 -3.33
N CYS A 42 -0.43 -8.41 -4.49
CA CYS A 42 -0.21 -9.15 -5.73
C CYS A 42 1.28 -9.37 -6.09
N LYS A 43 2.21 -8.80 -5.30
CA LYS A 43 3.66 -8.83 -5.55
C LYS A 43 4.11 -8.19 -6.87
N GLN A 44 3.22 -7.46 -7.56
CA GLN A 44 3.57 -6.74 -8.77
C GLN A 44 4.57 -5.61 -8.46
N HIS A 45 5.68 -5.58 -9.19
CA HIS A 45 6.68 -4.53 -9.05
C HIS A 45 6.12 -3.19 -9.51
N LEU A 46 6.56 -2.13 -8.83
CA LEU A 46 6.20 -0.75 -9.16
C LEU A 46 7.24 -0.06 -10.05
N GLN A 47 8.35 -0.73 -10.37
CA GLN A 47 9.24 -0.34 -11.45
C GLN A 47 8.68 -0.89 -12.76
N ASP A 48 8.56 0.03 -13.72
CA ASP A 48 8.16 -0.09 -15.14
C ASP A 48 8.24 -1.51 -15.74
#